data_AF-A0A662I848-F1
#
_entry.id   AF-A0A662I848-F1
#
_cell.length_a   1.000
_cell.length_b   1.000
_cell.length_c   1.000
_cell.angle_alpha   90.00
_cell.angle_beta   90.00
_cell.angle_gamma   90.00
#
_symmetry.space_group_name_H-M   'P 1'
#
loop_
_entity.id
_entity.type
_entity.pdbx_description
1 polymer ?
#
loop_
_entity_poly.entity_id
_entity_poly.type
_entity_poly.pdbx_seq_one_letter_code
_entity_poly.pdbx_strand_id
1 'polypeptide(L)'
;MRGILLYTPGHSPYTDTLIAYGLAYALRDAPELEIRGRGTHYEVLVEAEIEDVATCIRRVFRERAVAELKGDVLRRLLAGRDVDQALRALEDGGVLKYLYELTEPGHSRREGRHGKGSTFKLPLMPLAGKYLHTDLTAKTKYDAKQYKACKWCSALAMLGLATGALTLSFGTSRVVVLFSFEGAVDREYLATFFEFLE
;
A
#
# COMPACT_ATOMS: atom_id res chain seq x y z
N MET A 1 -10.81 -17.38 -18.74
CA MET A 1 -9.92 -18.07 -17.79
C MET A 1 -10.51 -17.89 -16.39
N ARG A 2 -9.96 -18.49 -15.31
CA ARG A 2 -10.46 -18.21 -13.95
C ARG A 2 -9.71 -16.99 -13.42
N GLY A 3 -10.42 -15.89 -13.20
CA GLY A 3 -9.82 -14.72 -12.56
C GLY A 3 -9.38 -14.99 -11.12
N ILE A 4 -8.47 -14.19 -10.60
CA ILE A 4 -7.99 -14.24 -9.22
C ILE A 4 -8.66 -13.15 -8.38
N LEU A 5 -8.95 -13.49 -7.14
CA LEU A 5 -9.43 -12.57 -6.12
C LEU A 5 -8.33 -12.39 -5.07
N LEU A 6 -7.89 -11.16 -4.88
CA LEU A 6 -6.93 -10.76 -3.85
C LEU A 6 -7.62 -9.87 -2.82
N TYR A 7 -7.23 -10.00 -1.57
CA TYR A 7 -7.67 -9.16 -0.47
C TYR A 7 -6.52 -8.28 -0.01
N THR A 8 -6.80 -7.00 0.27
CA THR A 8 -5.80 -6.18 0.97
C THR A 8 -5.64 -6.66 2.43
N PRO A 9 -4.48 -6.40 3.07
CA PRO A 9 -4.12 -7.09 4.31
C PRO A 9 -5.03 -6.84 5.51
N GLY A 10 -5.74 -5.71 5.56
CA GLY A 10 -6.57 -5.27 6.68
C GLY A 10 -5.78 -4.58 7.79
N HIS A 11 -4.80 -3.74 7.46
CA HIS A 11 -4.01 -2.96 8.43
C HIS A 11 -4.75 -1.72 8.93
N SER A 12 -5.26 -0.91 7.99
CA SER A 12 -6.10 0.26 8.26
C SER A 12 -6.70 0.77 6.95
N PRO A 13 -7.83 1.48 6.98
CA PRO A 13 -8.41 2.04 5.76
C PRO A 13 -7.40 2.82 4.91
N TYR A 14 -6.52 3.62 5.54
CA TYR A 14 -5.48 4.37 4.83
C TYR A 14 -4.47 3.45 4.11
N THR A 15 -3.88 2.50 4.84
CA THR A 15 -2.87 1.58 4.30
C THR A 15 -3.46 0.66 3.24
N ASP A 16 -4.66 0.15 3.48
CA ASP A 16 -5.36 -0.75 2.58
C ASP A 16 -5.79 -0.03 1.30
N THR A 17 -6.17 1.25 1.39
CA THR A 17 -6.42 2.09 0.20
C THR A 17 -5.15 2.24 -0.64
N LEU A 18 -3.99 2.48 -0.02
CA LEU A 18 -2.71 2.51 -0.74
C LEU A 18 -2.43 1.17 -1.42
N ILE A 19 -2.56 0.05 -0.70
CA ILE A 19 -2.29 -1.26 -1.29
C ILE A 19 -3.26 -1.56 -2.43
N ALA A 20 -4.55 -1.25 -2.28
CA ALA A 20 -5.55 -1.38 -3.32
C ALA A 20 -5.16 -0.58 -4.57
N TYR A 21 -4.79 0.69 -4.42
CA TYR A 21 -4.35 1.51 -5.56
C TYR A 21 -3.04 1.03 -6.18
N GLY A 22 -2.11 0.51 -5.39
CA GLY A 22 -0.88 -0.08 -5.91
C GLY A 22 -1.16 -1.30 -6.79
N LEU A 23 -2.06 -2.18 -6.35
CA LEU A 23 -2.51 -3.34 -7.12
C LEU A 23 -3.28 -2.90 -8.38
N ALA A 24 -4.24 -1.99 -8.21
CA ALA A 24 -5.06 -1.43 -9.28
C ALA A 24 -4.21 -0.85 -10.41
N TYR A 25 -3.24 0.01 -10.07
CA TYR A 25 -2.41 0.68 -11.06
C TYR A 25 -1.43 -0.29 -11.73
N ALA A 26 -0.93 -1.30 -10.99
CA ALA A 26 -0.11 -2.36 -11.56
C ALA A 26 -0.89 -3.22 -12.56
N LEU A 27 -2.19 -3.43 -12.31
CA LEU A 27 -3.08 -4.30 -13.09
C LEU A 27 -4.00 -3.54 -14.03
N ARG A 28 -3.81 -2.23 -14.22
CA ARG A 28 -4.73 -1.36 -14.98
C ARG A 28 -5.01 -1.82 -16.41
N ASP A 29 -4.07 -2.55 -16.99
CA ASP A 29 -4.17 -3.07 -18.37
C ASP A 29 -4.79 -4.47 -18.44
N ALA A 30 -4.95 -5.14 -17.29
CA ALA A 30 -5.50 -6.48 -17.21
C ALA A 30 -7.03 -6.49 -17.48
N PRO A 31 -7.56 -7.52 -18.14
CA PRO A 31 -9.00 -7.65 -18.35
C PRO A 31 -9.76 -7.82 -17.03
N GLU A 32 -11.02 -7.36 -17.01
CA GLU A 32 -11.96 -7.56 -15.90
C GLU A 32 -11.42 -7.11 -14.51
N LEU A 33 -10.59 -6.05 -14.47
CA LEU A 33 -10.15 -5.46 -13.21
C LEU A 33 -11.33 -4.78 -12.51
N GLU A 34 -11.61 -5.19 -11.27
CA GLU A 34 -12.63 -4.59 -10.41
C GLU A 34 -12.11 -4.53 -8.97
N ILE A 35 -12.40 -3.44 -8.26
CA ILE A 35 -12.05 -3.28 -6.86
C ILE A 35 -13.29 -3.02 -6.04
N ARG A 36 -13.47 -3.78 -4.95
CA ARG A 36 -14.59 -3.61 -4.02
C ARG A 36 -14.09 -3.21 -2.63
N GLY A 37 -14.55 -2.07 -2.14
CA GLY A 37 -14.33 -1.64 -0.76
C GLY A 37 -15.27 -2.37 0.20
N ARG A 38 -14.70 -2.98 1.26
CA ARG A 38 -15.41 -3.70 2.34
C ARG A 38 -15.26 -3.00 3.70
N GLY A 39 -15.16 -1.68 3.69
CA GLY A 39 -14.99 -0.80 4.85
C GLY A 39 -13.61 -0.84 5.50
N THR A 40 -13.06 -2.03 5.76
CA THR A 40 -11.76 -2.21 6.45
C THR A 40 -10.62 -2.68 5.54
N HIS A 41 -10.97 -3.23 4.38
CA HIS A 41 -10.07 -3.79 3.39
C HIS A 41 -10.77 -3.78 2.03
N TYR A 42 -10.03 -4.16 0.98
CA TYR A 42 -10.51 -4.23 -0.40
C TYR A 42 -10.39 -5.64 -0.95
N GLU A 43 -11.30 -5.96 -1.86
CA GLU A 43 -11.23 -7.07 -2.79
C GLU A 43 -10.74 -6.54 -4.14
N VAL A 44 -9.76 -7.20 -4.76
CA VAL A 44 -9.24 -6.90 -6.09
C VAL A 44 -9.48 -8.14 -6.95
N LEU A 45 -10.43 -8.05 -7.87
CA LEU A 45 -10.75 -9.08 -8.84
C LEU A 45 -10.08 -8.74 -10.17
N VAL A 46 -9.44 -9.70 -10.81
CA VAL A 46 -8.81 -9.51 -12.12
C VAL A 46 -8.72 -10.82 -12.89
N GLU A 47 -8.87 -10.78 -14.21
CA GLU A 47 -8.57 -11.93 -15.07
C GLU A 47 -7.07 -11.99 -15.37
N ALA A 48 -6.29 -12.58 -14.46
CA ALA A 48 -4.85 -12.80 -14.60
C ALA A 48 -4.38 -13.98 -13.73
N GLU A 49 -3.28 -14.61 -14.10
CA GLU A 49 -2.58 -15.57 -13.24
C GLU A 49 -1.76 -14.82 -12.17
N ILE A 50 -1.53 -15.45 -11.02
CA ILE A 50 -0.87 -14.78 -9.89
C ILE A 50 0.60 -14.43 -10.19
N GLU A 51 1.25 -15.20 -11.07
CA GLU A 51 2.59 -14.94 -11.60
C GLU A 51 2.63 -13.68 -12.46
N ASP A 52 1.58 -13.44 -13.24
CA ASP A 52 1.43 -12.22 -14.05
C ASP A 52 1.20 -11.01 -13.13
N VAL A 53 0.41 -11.17 -12.07
CA VAL A 53 0.21 -10.12 -11.05
C VAL A 53 1.56 -9.73 -10.42
N ALA A 54 2.37 -10.70 -10.00
CA ALA A 54 3.69 -10.44 -9.44
C ALA A 54 4.61 -9.70 -10.43
N THR A 55 4.56 -10.10 -11.71
CA THR A 55 5.35 -9.50 -12.79
C THR A 55 4.94 -8.05 -13.03
N CYS A 56 3.65 -7.76 -13.09
CA CYS A 56 3.11 -6.41 -13.24
C CYS A 56 3.50 -5.50 -12.07
N ILE A 57 3.35 -5.96 -10.82
CA ILE A 57 3.76 -5.21 -9.62
C ILE A 57 5.25 -4.85 -9.70
N ARG A 58 6.11 -5.83 -9.99
CA ARG A 58 7.57 -5.63 -10.10
C ARG A 58 7.92 -4.61 -11.18
N ARG A 59 7.32 -4.76 -12.36
CA ARG A 59 7.55 -3.88 -13.51
C ARG A 59 7.18 -2.45 -13.16
N VAL A 60 5.95 -2.22 -12.71
CA VAL A 60 5.46 -0.87 -12.39
C VAL A 60 6.20 -0.25 -11.21
N PHE A 61 6.55 -1.04 -10.19
CA PHE A 61 7.35 -0.53 -9.08
C PHE A 61 8.71 -0.02 -9.56
N ARG A 62 9.40 -0.80 -10.40
CA ARG A 62 10.72 -0.45 -10.94
C ARG A 62 10.65 0.75 -11.90
N GLU A 63 9.71 0.74 -12.82
CA GLU A 63 9.62 1.73 -13.91
C GLU A 63 9.04 3.07 -13.46
N ARG A 64 8.09 3.06 -12.50
CA ARG A 64 7.36 4.25 -12.06
C ARG A 64 7.61 4.58 -10.60
N ALA A 65 7.31 3.66 -9.69
CA ALA A 65 7.28 3.98 -8.26
C ALA A 65 8.66 4.42 -7.72
N VAL A 66 9.75 3.81 -8.16
CA VAL A 66 11.10 4.22 -7.73
C VAL A 66 11.39 5.68 -8.07
N ALA A 67 11.02 6.14 -9.27
CA ALA A 67 11.24 7.52 -9.71
C ALA A 67 10.39 8.50 -8.88
N GLU A 68 9.10 8.21 -8.72
CA GLU A 68 8.17 9.05 -7.94
C GLU A 68 8.55 9.14 -6.46
N LEU A 69 8.81 7.99 -5.81
CA LEU A 69 9.13 7.92 -4.38
C LEU A 69 10.46 8.59 -4.03
N LYS A 70 11.44 8.55 -4.95
CA LYS A 70 12.73 9.23 -4.81
C LYS A 70 12.72 10.66 -5.36
N GLY A 71 11.64 11.05 -6.04
CA GLY A 71 11.44 12.38 -6.59
C GLY A 71 11.24 13.46 -5.53
N ASP A 72 11.25 14.72 -5.96
CA ASP A 72 11.25 15.88 -5.06
C ASP A 72 10.05 15.97 -4.12
N VAL A 73 8.91 15.44 -4.55
CA VAL A 73 7.66 15.48 -3.80
C VAL A 73 7.69 14.48 -2.64
N LEU A 74 8.00 13.21 -2.92
CA LEU A 74 7.87 12.09 -1.96
C LEU A 74 9.16 11.74 -1.21
N ARG A 75 10.35 12.19 -1.67
CA ARG A 75 11.64 11.92 -0.98
C ARG A 75 11.72 12.44 0.45
N ARG A 76 10.83 13.36 0.84
CA ARG A 76 10.72 13.89 2.21
C ARG A 76 9.85 13.02 3.11
N LEU A 77 9.01 12.15 2.52
CA LEU A 77 8.17 11.22 3.24
C LEU A 77 8.91 9.89 3.47
N LEU A 78 9.61 9.40 2.46
CA LEU A 78 10.33 8.12 2.52
C LEU A 78 11.81 8.32 2.19
N ALA A 79 12.68 7.68 2.98
CA ALA A 79 14.11 7.70 2.69
C ALA A 79 14.42 6.78 1.49
N GLY A 80 15.43 7.13 0.69
CA GLY A 80 15.83 6.31 -0.47
C GLY A 80 16.09 4.83 -0.14
N ARG A 81 16.68 4.56 1.04
CA ARG A 81 16.88 3.20 1.55
C ARG A 81 15.59 2.39 1.75
N ASP A 82 14.49 3.07 2.09
CA ASP A 82 13.19 2.42 2.31
C ASP A 82 12.63 1.94 0.95
N VAL A 83 12.81 2.75 -0.10
CA VAL A 83 12.45 2.41 -1.49
C VAL A 83 13.34 1.26 -2.01
N ASP A 84 14.64 1.30 -1.74
CA ASP A 84 15.57 0.24 -2.16
C ASP A 84 15.25 -1.11 -1.48
N GLN A 85 14.86 -1.07 -0.20
CA GLN A 85 14.41 -2.25 0.52
C GLN A 85 13.12 -2.83 -0.07
N ALA A 86 12.17 -1.98 -0.44
CA ALA A 86 10.92 -2.40 -1.09
C ALA A 86 11.18 -3.01 -2.48
N LEU A 87 12.06 -2.40 -3.29
CA LEU A 87 12.45 -2.94 -4.59
C LEU A 87 13.07 -4.34 -4.45
N ARG A 88 14.06 -4.51 -3.56
CA ARG A 88 14.66 -5.82 -3.28
C ARG A 88 13.63 -6.83 -2.79
N ALA A 89 12.70 -6.41 -1.94
CA ALA A 89 11.65 -7.28 -1.43
C ALA A 89 10.73 -7.84 -2.52
N LEU A 90 10.43 -7.04 -3.55
CA LEU A 90 9.64 -7.45 -4.69
C LEU A 90 10.43 -8.35 -5.65
N GLU A 91 11.73 -8.09 -5.82
CA GLU A 91 12.63 -8.91 -6.64
C GLU A 91 12.92 -10.28 -6.01
N ASP A 92 13.01 -10.33 -4.68
CA ASP A 92 13.06 -11.59 -3.94
C ASP A 92 11.81 -12.43 -4.27
N GLY A 93 11.98 -13.67 -4.73
CA GLY A 93 10.89 -14.57 -5.18
C GLY A 93 9.77 -14.83 -4.17
N GLY A 94 9.87 -14.32 -2.93
CA GLY A 94 8.85 -14.45 -1.90
C GLY A 94 7.57 -13.60 -2.14
N VAL A 95 7.56 -12.69 -3.11
CA VAL A 95 6.33 -11.94 -3.46
C VAL A 95 5.20 -12.86 -3.93
N LEU A 96 5.50 -13.96 -4.64
CA LEU A 96 4.48 -14.92 -5.08
C LEU A 96 3.78 -15.56 -3.89
N LYS A 97 4.57 -16.05 -2.92
CA LYS A 97 4.03 -16.61 -1.68
C LYS A 97 3.14 -15.60 -0.96
N TYR A 98 3.58 -14.34 -0.89
CA TYR A 98 2.79 -13.28 -0.29
C TYR A 98 1.46 -13.05 -1.02
N LEU A 99 1.46 -13.02 -2.36
CA LEU A 99 0.22 -12.87 -3.14
C LEU A 99 -0.73 -14.05 -2.92
N TYR A 100 -0.22 -15.29 -2.84
CA TYR A 100 -1.03 -16.44 -2.47
C TYR A 100 -1.66 -16.25 -1.07
N GLU A 101 -0.93 -15.71 -0.10
CA GLU A 101 -1.50 -15.38 1.21
C GLU A 101 -2.58 -14.30 1.15
N LEU A 102 -2.58 -13.42 0.13
CA LEU A 102 -3.63 -12.43 -0.09
C LEU A 102 -4.88 -13.00 -0.76
N THR A 103 -4.90 -14.27 -1.19
CA THR A 103 -6.14 -14.91 -1.65
C THR A 103 -7.12 -15.20 -0.50
N GLU A 104 -6.67 -15.06 0.74
CA GLU A 104 -7.50 -15.10 1.94
C GLU A 104 -7.44 -13.74 2.69
N PRO A 105 -8.56 -13.27 3.23
CA PRO A 105 -8.59 -12.00 3.95
C PRO A 105 -7.88 -12.09 5.31
N GLY A 106 -7.39 -10.95 5.78
CA GLY A 106 -6.86 -10.79 7.15
C GLY A 106 -5.39 -11.15 7.33
N HIS A 107 -4.56 -10.94 6.30
CA HIS A 107 -3.09 -11.06 6.40
C HIS A 107 -2.52 -10.28 7.60
N SER A 108 -3.07 -9.10 7.90
CA SER A 108 -2.63 -8.25 9.02
C SER A 108 -2.78 -8.90 10.40
N ARG A 109 -3.60 -9.96 10.55
CA ARG A 109 -3.78 -10.69 11.82
C ARG A 109 -2.48 -11.33 12.33
N ARG A 110 -1.51 -11.56 11.44
CA ARG A 110 -0.17 -12.08 11.76
C ARG A 110 0.85 -10.97 12.08
N GLU A 111 0.43 -9.72 12.02
CA GLU A 111 1.29 -8.52 12.09
C GLU A 111 0.84 -7.55 13.20
N GLY A 112 1.43 -6.35 13.28
CA GLY A 112 1.02 -5.29 14.21
C GLY A 112 2.04 -4.95 15.31
N ARG A 113 1.57 -4.35 16.41
CA ARG A 113 2.43 -3.79 17.49
C ARG A 113 3.23 -4.83 18.29
N HIS A 114 2.91 -6.10 18.14
CA HIS A 114 3.65 -7.24 18.68
C HIS A 114 4.08 -8.23 17.59
N GLY A 115 3.86 -7.86 16.32
CA GLY A 115 4.18 -8.69 15.17
C GLY A 115 5.67 -8.72 14.87
N LYS A 116 6.04 -9.61 13.94
CA LYS A 116 7.37 -9.66 13.33
C LYS A 116 7.34 -8.88 12.01
N GLY A 117 8.46 -8.27 11.62
CA GLY A 117 8.56 -7.52 10.38
C GLY A 117 9.31 -6.20 10.50
N SER A 118 9.29 -5.42 9.43
CA SER A 118 9.85 -4.07 9.41
C SER A 118 8.90 -3.07 10.08
N THR A 119 9.45 -2.03 10.69
CA THR A 119 8.63 -0.92 11.20
C THR A 119 7.93 -0.25 10.03
N PHE A 120 6.60 -0.25 10.07
CA PHE A 120 5.79 0.39 9.06
C PHE A 120 5.91 1.91 9.18
N LYS A 121 6.14 2.59 8.06
CA LYS A 121 6.46 4.02 8.07
C LYS A 121 5.19 4.85 8.17
N LEU A 122 5.26 5.97 8.89
CA LEU A 122 4.11 6.86 9.12
C LEU A 122 3.42 7.32 7.82
N PRO A 123 4.12 7.64 6.71
CA PRO A 123 3.44 7.98 5.46
C PRO A 123 2.59 6.85 4.88
N LEU A 124 2.82 5.60 5.29
CA LEU A 124 2.08 4.42 4.82
C LEU A 124 0.96 4.02 5.79
N MET A 125 1.09 4.41 7.06
CA MET A 125 0.07 4.21 8.10
C MET A 125 0.19 5.32 9.15
N PRO A 126 -0.40 6.49 8.91
CA PRO A 126 -0.36 7.60 9.87
C PRO A 126 -0.93 7.19 11.23
N LEU A 127 -1.93 6.31 11.20
CA LEU A 127 -2.60 5.72 12.36
C LEU A 127 -1.69 4.81 13.21
N ALA A 128 -0.52 4.41 12.72
CA ALA A 128 0.45 3.62 13.47
C ALA A 128 1.19 4.43 14.56
N GLY A 129 1.09 5.77 14.52
CA GLY A 129 1.77 6.69 15.43
C GLY A 129 1.34 6.63 16.90
N LYS A 130 2.06 7.40 17.74
CA LYS A 130 1.72 7.61 19.16
C LYS A 130 0.63 8.68 19.26
N TYR A 131 -0.64 8.30 19.33
CA TYR A 131 -1.70 9.23 19.74
C TYR A 131 -1.81 9.21 21.27
N LEU A 132 -1.02 10.05 21.94
CA LEU A 132 -1.30 10.46 23.32
C LEU A 132 -1.55 11.96 23.30
N HIS A 133 -2.81 12.34 23.50
CA HIS A 133 -3.26 13.72 23.62
C HIS A 133 -3.12 14.28 25.05
N THR A 134 -2.66 13.45 26.00
CA THR A 134 -2.58 13.78 27.42
C THR A 134 -1.17 14.15 27.85
N ASP A 135 -1.08 15.23 28.64
CA ASP A 135 0.14 15.69 29.28
C ASP A 135 0.73 14.64 30.23
N LEU A 136 2.07 14.62 30.29
CA LEU A 136 2.98 13.61 30.84
C LEU A 136 3.15 13.69 32.37
N THR A 137 2.20 14.22 33.14
CA THR A 137 2.44 14.45 34.57
C THR A 137 2.29 13.21 35.47
N ALA A 138 1.86 12.06 34.94
CA ALA A 138 1.75 10.83 35.71
C ALA A 138 2.19 9.59 34.91
N LYS A 139 3.51 9.33 34.93
CA LYS A 139 4.21 8.10 34.53
C LYS A 139 4.43 7.86 33.03
N THR A 140 5.70 7.97 32.66
CA THR A 140 6.39 7.38 31.51
C THR A 140 6.43 5.84 31.55
N LYS A 141 5.29 5.16 31.78
CA LYS A 141 5.30 3.69 31.94
C LYS A 141 5.01 2.88 30.67
N TYR A 142 4.70 3.53 29.55
CA TYR A 142 4.29 2.83 28.33
C TYR A 142 5.15 3.24 27.14
N ASP A 143 6.14 2.41 26.82
CA ASP A 143 6.86 2.48 25.54
C ASP A 143 5.90 2.06 24.42
N ALA A 144 5.41 3.04 23.66
CA ALA A 144 4.46 2.77 22.60
C ALA A 144 5.18 2.00 21.47
N LYS A 145 4.85 0.70 21.39
CA LYS A 145 5.49 -0.21 20.46
C LYS A 145 5.15 0.13 19.01
N GLN A 146 6.17 0.09 18.18
CA GLN A 146 6.07 0.34 16.73
C GLN A 146 5.18 -0.70 16.06
N TYR A 147 4.38 -0.27 15.09
CA TYR A 147 3.62 -1.19 14.23
C TYR A 147 4.57 -1.89 13.27
N LYS A 148 4.50 -3.23 13.22
CA LYS A 148 5.32 -4.06 12.33
C LYS A 148 4.45 -4.65 11.23
N ALA A 149 4.94 -4.61 10.00
CA ALA A 149 4.33 -5.29 8.87
C ALA A 149 5.40 -5.89 7.96
N CYS A 150 5.02 -6.83 7.09
CA CYS A 150 5.97 -7.44 6.16
C CYS A 150 6.47 -6.44 5.11
N LYS A 151 7.59 -6.82 4.49
CA LYS A 151 8.24 -6.02 3.46
C LYS A 151 7.37 -5.85 2.21
N TRP A 152 6.48 -6.80 1.91
CA TRP A 152 5.59 -6.75 0.74
C TRP A 152 4.38 -5.83 0.96
N CYS A 153 3.75 -5.84 2.14
CA CYS A 153 2.74 -4.83 2.51
C CYS A 153 3.31 -3.42 2.37
N SER A 154 4.56 -3.23 2.83
CA SER A 154 5.25 -1.93 2.74
C SER A 154 5.49 -1.54 1.28
N ALA A 155 5.96 -2.48 0.45
CA ALA A 155 6.22 -2.23 -0.96
C ALA A 155 4.93 -1.91 -1.75
N LEU A 156 3.83 -2.63 -1.51
CA LEU A 156 2.55 -2.33 -2.18
C LEU A 156 1.95 -1.00 -1.70
N ALA A 157 2.06 -0.68 -0.42
CA ALA A 157 1.61 0.62 0.08
C ALA A 157 2.44 1.78 -0.52
N MET A 158 3.76 1.58 -0.70
CA MET A 158 4.62 2.53 -1.41
C MET A 158 4.24 2.66 -2.89
N LEU A 159 3.87 1.56 -3.53
CA LEU A 159 3.39 1.57 -4.91
C LEU A 159 2.14 2.46 -5.04
N GLY A 160 1.14 2.23 -4.20
CA GLY A 160 -0.07 3.07 -4.21
C GLY A 160 0.17 4.51 -3.81
N LEU A 161 1.15 4.79 -2.95
CA LEU A 161 1.54 6.16 -2.61
C LEU A 161 2.10 6.88 -3.84
N ALA A 162 2.82 6.16 -4.69
CA ALA A 162 3.41 6.70 -5.91
C ALA A 162 2.40 6.87 -7.05
N THR A 163 1.32 6.08 -7.07
CA THR A 163 0.46 5.96 -8.26
C THR A 163 -1.00 6.30 -8.05
N GLY A 164 -1.50 6.26 -6.81
CA GLY A 164 -2.92 6.45 -6.48
C GLY A 164 -3.18 7.46 -5.38
N ALA A 165 -2.15 8.18 -4.93
CA ALA A 165 -2.28 9.22 -3.92
C ALA A 165 -2.10 10.61 -4.55
N LEU A 166 -3.05 11.51 -4.28
CA LEU A 166 -2.88 12.91 -4.66
C LEU A 166 -1.92 13.57 -3.66
N THR A 167 -0.74 13.98 -4.11
CA THR A 167 0.26 14.61 -3.25
C THR A 167 0.45 16.08 -3.60
N LEU A 168 0.08 16.96 -2.68
CA LEU A 168 0.22 18.40 -2.81
C LEU A 168 1.41 18.91 -1.99
N SER A 169 2.16 19.86 -2.58
CA SER A 169 3.35 20.46 -1.95
C SER A 169 3.13 21.92 -1.63
N PHE A 170 3.22 22.28 -0.34
CA PHE A 170 3.11 23.66 0.13
C PHE A 170 4.39 24.03 0.92
N GLY A 171 5.41 24.52 0.21
CA GLY A 171 6.71 24.83 0.79
C GLY A 171 7.38 23.59 1.40
N THR A 172 7.55 23.58 2.73
CA THR A 172 8.09 22.42 3.48
C THR A 172 7.05 21.36 3.78
N SER A 173 5.76 21.70 3.72
CA SER A 173 4.66 20.81 4.02
C SER A 173 4.28 19.95 2.82
N ARG A 174 3.78 18.76 3.11
CA ARG A 174 3.23 17.81 2.12
C ARG A 174 1.87 17.35 2.61
N VAL A 175 0.90 17.35 1.71
CA VAL A 175 -0.44 16.81 1.96
C VAL A 175 -0.62 15.62 1.04
N VAL A 176 -0.82 14.44 1.63
CA VAL A 176 -1.15 13.22 0.90
C VAL A 176 -2.62 12.96 1.10
N VAL A 177 -3.40 13.04 0.02
CA VAL A 177 -4.84 12.78 0.00
C VAL A 177 -5.08 11.42 -0.63
N LEU A 178 -5.86 10.60 0.07
CA LEU A 178 -6.33 9.31 -0.40
C LEU A 178 -7.85 9.28 -0.38
N PHE A 179 -8.44 8.85 -1.48
CA PHE A 179 -9.87 8.62 -1.56
C PHE A 179 -10.15 7.17 -1.22
N SER A 180 -10.50 6.88 0.04
CA SER A 180 -11.07 5.58 0.39
C SER A 180 -12.52 5.50 -0.07
N PHE A 181 -13.00 4.30 -0.42
CA PHE A 181 -14.36 4.10 -0.92
C PHE A 181 -14.92 2.75 -0.48
N GLU A 182 -16.24 2.66 -0.47
CA GLU A 182 -17.00 1.42 -0.34
C GLU A 182 -17.80 1.17 -1.61
N GLY A 183 -18.14 -0.10 -1.87
CA GLY A 183 -18.77 -0.50 -3.13
C GLY A 183 -17.76 -0.89 -4.20
N ALA A 184 -18.21 -1.07 -5.43
CA ALA A 184 -17.41 -1.57 -6.54
C ALA A 184 -17.02 -0.44 -7.51
N VAL A 185 -15.78 -0.45 -7.97
CA VAL A 185 -15.29 0.37 -9.08
C VAL A 185 -14.61 -0.54 -10.10
N ASP A 186 -14.88 -0.29 -11.37
CA ASP A 186 -14.35 -1.08 -12.48
C ASP A 186 -13.06 -0.46 -13.05
N ARG A 187 -12.51 -1.16 -14.05
CA ARG A 187 -11.32 -0.75 -14.79
C ARG A 187 -11.47 0.62 -15.43
N GLU A 188 -12.64 0.96 -15.99
CA GLU A 188 -12.84 2.23 -16.70
C GLU A 188 -12.76 3.39 -15.74
N TYR A 189 -13.45 3.31 -14.60
CA TYR A 189 -13.35 4.29 -13.53
C TYR A 189 -11.91 4.45 -13.04
N LEU A 190 -11.21 3.34 -12.78
CA LEU A 190 -9.83 3.37 -12.30
C LEU A 190 -8.87 4.01 -13.31
N ALA A 191 -9.06 3.76 -14.61
CA ALA A 191 -8.27 4.40 -15.65
C ALA A 191 -8.44 5.93 -15.63
N THR A 192 -9.70 6.41 -15.62
CA THR A 192 -9.98 7.86 -15.50
C THR A 192 -9.44 8.45 -14.20
N PHE A 193 -9.53 7.72 -13.09
CA PHE A 193 -8.99 8.16 -11.80
C PHE A 193 -7.47 8.33 -11.84
N PHE A 194 -6.74 7.40 -12.45
CA PHE A 194 -5.29 7.51 -12.57
C PHE A 194 -4.87 8.61 -13.54
N GLU A 195 -5.59 8.79 -14.65
CA GLU A 195 -5.36 9.93 -15.57
C GLU A 195 -5.55 11.28 -14.88
N PHE A 196 -6.49 11.39 -13.93
CA PHE A 196 -6.69 12.60 -13.14
C PHE A 196 -5.52 12.90 -12.18
N LEU A 197 -4.77 11.88 -11.76
CA LEU A 197 -3.66 12.03 -10.81
C LEU A 197 -2.30 12.31 -11.48
N GLU A 198 -2.17 12.01 -12.78
CA GLU A 198 -0.95 12.23 -13.58
C GLU A 198 -0.85 13.66 -14.15
#